data_AF-A0A968MKZ8-F1
#
_entry.id   AF-A0A968MKZ8-F1
#
_cell.length_a   1.000
_cell.length_b   1.000
_cell.length_c   1.000
_cell.angle_alpha   90.00
_cell.angle_beta   90.00
_cell.angle_gamma   90.00
#
_symmetry.space_group_name_H-M   'P 1'
#
loop_
_entity.id
_entity.type
_entity.pdbx_description
1 polymer ?
#
loop_
_entity_poly.entity_id
_entity_poly.type
_entity_poly.pdbx_seq_one_letter_code
_entity_poly.pdbx_strand_id
1 'polypeptide(L)'
;MATLTTWVDKIRSLPLHGRVRVMNVCGGHERSITMAGVRGALPPDLELIPGPGCPVCVCPEEDIYLAIQIALRGDATVVAFGDMLRVPANVPKGQPRTLEQARAAGGDVRPVASPQEAWRIATEHPE
;
A
#
# COMPACT_ATOMS: atom_id res chain seq x y z
N MET A 1 7.21 32.48 -12.75
CA MET A 1 6.78 31.19 -12.15
C MET A 1 6.99 31.27 -10.65
N ALA A 2 6.05 30.78 -9.84
CA ALA A 2 6.26 30.69 -8.39
C ALA A 2 7.33 29.62 -8.07
N THR A 3 8.24 29.93 -7.15
CA THR A 3 9.27 28.99 -6.68
C THR A 3 8.77 28.21 -5.45
N LEU A 4 9.47 27.14 -5.06
CA LEU A 4 9.20 26.42 -3.80
C LEU A 4 9.19 27.39 -2.60
N THR A 5 10.19 28.28 -2.53
CA THR A 5 10.31 29.30 -1.48
C THR A 5 9.08 30.21 -1.42
N THR A 6 8.55 30.60 -2.59
CA THR A 6 7.32 31.43 -2.67
C THR A 6 6.15 30.77 -1.95
N TRP A 7 6.00 29.44 -2.04
CA TRP A 7 4.92 28.72 -1.38
C TRP A 7 5.17 28.52 0.12
N VAL A 8 6.41 28.23 0.51
CA VAL A 8 6.78 28.11 1.93
C VAL A 8 6.53 29.44 2.66
N ASP A 9 6.90 30.56 2.06
CA ASP A 9 6.68 31.89 2.66
C ASP A 9 5.20 32.22 2.79
N LYS A 10 4.39 31.86 1.77
CA LYS A 10 2.93 32.00 1.84
C LYS A 10 2.31 31.15 2.94
N ILE A 11 2.78 29.92 3.13
CA ILE A 11 2.27 29.04 4.20
C ILE A 11 2.64 29.62 5.57
N ARG A 12 3.86 30.16 5.72
CA ARG A 12 4.33 30.80 6.96
C ARG A 12 3.59 32.09 7.30
N SER A 13 3.08 32.82 6.31
CA SER A 13 2.31 34.05 6.52
C SER A 13 0.81 33.82 6.79
N LEU A 14 0.33 32.57 6.76
CA LEU A 14 -1.06 32.27 7.08
C LEU A 14 -1.38 32.63 8.54
N PRO A 15 -2.49 33.35 8.80
CA PRO A 15 -2.93 33.66 10.17
C PRO A 15 -3.56 32.40 10.80
N LEU A 16 -2.73 31.49 11.29
CA LEU A 16 -3.18 30.27 11.96
C LEU A 16 -3.64 30.61 13.39
N HIS A 17 -4.91 30.33 13.69
CA HIS A 17 -5.49 30.49 15.02
C HIS A 17 -5.40 29.18 15.80
N GLY A 18 -4.17 28.80 16.18
CA GLY A 18 -3.86 27.55 16.88
C GLY A 18 -3.36 26.44 15.95
N ARG A 19 -3.14 25.25 16.52
CA ARG A 19 -2.53 24.12 15.81
C ARG A 19 -3.49 23.53 14.78
N VAL A 20 -3.08 23.54 13.51
CA VAL A 20 -3.77 22.93 12.37
C VAL A 20 -3.10 21.59 12.03
N ARG A 21 -3.93 20.57 11.82
CA ARG A 21 -3.47 19.24 11.39
C ARG A 21 -4.06 18.93 10.02
N VAL A 22 -3.20 18.62 9.06
CA VAL A 22 -3.59 18.25 7.69
C VAL A 22 -3.21 16.80 7.46
N MET A 23 -4.21 15.96 7.20
CA MET A 23 -4.00 14.54 6.93
C MET A 23 -3.85 14.29 5.44
N ASN A 24 -2.84 13.51 5.07
CA ASN A 24 -2.73 12.95 3.72
C ASN A 24 -3.08 11.46 3.75
N VAL A 25 -3.86 10.98 2.78
CA VAL A 25 -4.31 9.58 2.67
C VAL A 25 -3.76 8.91 1.43
N CYS A 26 -2.53 9.26 1.04
CA CYS A 26 -1.85 8.71 -0.13
C CYS A 26 -0.40 8.42 0.21
N GLY A 27 0.02 7.15 0.16
CA GLY A 27 1.41 6.77 0.40
C GLY A 27 2.41 7.48 -0.51
N GLY A 28 2.00 7.81 -1.75
CA GLY A 28 2.80 8.60 -2.68
C GLY A 28 3.07 10.02 -2.17
N HIS A 29 2.05 10.70 -1.64
CA HIS A 29 2.22 12.01 -1.01
C HIS A 29 3.10 11.91 0.24
N GLU A 30 2.87 10.92 1.09
CA GLU A 30 3.70 10.70 2.29
C GLU A 30 5.17 10.50 1.93
N ARG A 31 5.46 9.72 0.88
CA ARG A 31 6.81 9.55 0.33
C ARG A 31 7.39 10.88 -0.13
N SER A 32 6.66 11.66 -0.94
CA SER A 32 7.12 12.97 -1.42
C SER A 32 7.38 13.96 -0.27
N ILE A 33 6.48 14.04 0.71
CA ILE A 33 6.60 14.90 1.90
C ILE A 33 7.88 14.55 2.67
N THR A 34 8.12 13.25 2.90
CA THR A 34 9.28 12.76 3.64
C THR A 34 10.57 13.00 2.88
N MET A 35 10.64 12.61 1.61
CA MET A 35 11.86 12.74 0.79
C MET A 35 12.26 14.19 0.53
N ALA A 36 11.29 15.10 0.39
CA ALA A 36 11.56 16.53 0.21
C ALA A 36 11.72 17.29 1.54
N GLY A 37 11.60 16.62 2.70
CA GLY A 37 11.75 17.25 4.01
C GLY A 37 10.69 18.30 4.32
N VAL A 38 9.50 18.22 3.70
CA VAL A 38 8.48 19.28 3.74
C VAL A 38 8.08 19.60 5.18
N ARG A 39 7.97 18.59 6.06
CA ARG A 39 7.64 18.79 7.49
C ARG A 39 8.57 19.76 8.21
N GLY A 40 9.85 19.77 7.86
CA GLY A 40 10.83 20.69 8.46
C GLY A 40 10.72 22.13 7.93
N ALA A 41 10.06 22.36 6.80
CA ALA A 41 9.90 23.68 6.21
C ALA A 41 8.67 24.44 6.74
N LEU A 42 7.68 23.72 7.27
CA LEU A 42 6.38 24.25 7.71
C LEU A 42 6.48 24.95 9.08
N PRO A 43 5.57 25.90 9.37
CA PRO A 43 5.49 26.52 10.69
C PRO A 43 5.09 25.48 11.76
N PRO A 44 5.50 25.67 13.03
CA PRO A 44 5.25 24.72 14.11
C PRO A 44 3.77 24.50 14.44
N ASP A 45 2.91 25.46 14.07
CA ASP A 45 1.46 25.37 14.26
C ASP A 45 0.75 24.59 13.14
N LEU A 46 1.48 24.10 12.13
CA LEU A 46 0.93 23.30 11.03
C LEU A 46 1.61 21.92 10.96
N GLU A 47 0.82 20.88 11.17
CA GLU A 47 1.29 19.50 11.23
C GLU A 47 0.75 18.68 10.05
N LEU A 48 1.63 17.99 9.32
CA LEU A 48 1.25 17.02 8.29
C LEU A 48 1.24 15.60 8.86
N ILE A 49 0.04 15.02 8.99
CA ILE A 49 -0.14 13.68 9.54
C ILE A 49 -0.38 12.64 8.42
N PRO A 50 0.29 11.47 8.48
CA PRO A 50 0.00 10.36 7.57
C PRO A 50 -1.30 9.67 8.00
N GLY A 51 -2.22 9.53 7.07
CA GLY A 51 -3.42 8.70 7.20
C GLY A 51 -3.24 7.30 6.58
N PRO A 52 -4.30 6.49 6.54
CA PRO A 52 -4.29 5.12 6.02
C PRO A 52 -4.27 5.09 4.47
N GLY A 53 -3.21 5.62 3.86
CA GLY A 53 -3.08 5.80 2.41
C GLY A 53 -2.43 4.65 1.64
N CYS A 54 -2.26 3.49 2.28
CA CYS A 54 -1.62 2.30 1.71
C CYS A 54 -2.68 1.19 1.58
N PRO A 55 -3.19 0.88 0.37
CA PRO A 55 -4.28 -0.09 0.20
C PRO A 55 -3.89 -1.50 0.66
N VAL A 56 -2.61 -1.87 0.50
CA VAL A 56 -2.06 -3.15 0.96
C VAL A 56 -2.05 -3.24 2.49
N CYS A 57 -1.70 -2.14 3.16
CA CYS A 57 -1.56 -2.09 4.61
C CYS A 57 -2.90 -2.11 5.35
N VAL A 58 -4.00 -1.76 4.66
CA VAL A 58 -5.36 -1.75 5.20
C VAL A 58 -6.20 -2.92 4.72
N CYS A 59 -5.63 -3.82 3.91
CA CYS A 59 -6.31 -5.02 3.46
C CYS A 59 -6.67 -5.90 4.67
N PRO A 60 -7.94 -6.31 4.82
CA PRO A 60 -8.35 -7.19 5.91
C PRO A 60 -7.53 -8.47 5.92
N GLU A 61 -7.09 -8.86 7.11
CA GLU A 61 -6.32 -10.09 7.31
C GLU A 61 -7.07 -11.34 6.83
N GLU A 62 -8.39 -11.34 6.98
CA GLU A 62 -9.31 -12.40 6.56
C GLU A 62 -9.25 -12.65 5.04
N ASP A 63 -9.14 -11.58 4.24
CA ASP A 63 -9.05 -11.66 2.78
C ASP A 63 -7.71 -12.26 2.34
N ILE A 64 -6.62 -11.88 3.02
CA ILE A 64 -5.28 -12.43 2.78
C ILE A 64 -5.26 -13.92 3.13
N TYR A 65 -5.84 -14.29 4.28
CA TYR A 65 -5.98 -15.68 4.68
C TYR A 65 -6.77 -16.48 3.65
N LEU A 66 -7.92 -15.98 3.18
CA LEU A 66 -8.73 -16.62 2.17
C LEU A 66 -7.95 -16.81 0.85
N ALA A 67 -7.24 -15.79 0.39
CA ALA A 67 -6.41 -15.87 -0.82
C ALA A 67 -5.32 -16.94 -0.70
N ILE A 68 -4.69 -17.08 0.48
CA ILE A 68 -3.75 -18.16 0.77
C ILE A 68 -4.42 -19.53 0.67
N GLN A 69 -5.62 -19.71 1.26
CA GLN A 69 -6.33 -20.99 1.20
C GLN A 69 -6.75 -21.35 -0.24
N ILE A 70 -7.20 -20.36 -1.03
CA ILE A 70 -7.53 -20.55 -2.46
C ILE A 70 -6.28 -21.02 -3.22
N ALA A 71 -5.13 -20.38 -3.01
CA ALA A 71 -3.88 -20.77 -3.66
C ALA A 71 -3.46 -22.21 -3.33
N LEU A 72 -3.64 -22.62 -2.07
CA LEU A 72 -3.26 -23.96 -1.60
C LEU A 72 -4.26 -25.06 -1.98
N ARG A 73 -5.52 -24.72 -2.25
CA ARG A 73 -6.54 -25.68 -2.69
C ARG A 73 -6.23 -26.27 -4.07
N GLY A 74 -5.49 -25.52 -4.90
CA GLY A 74 -4.94 -26.01 -6.17
C GLY A 74 -5.91 -26.01 -7.36
N ASP A 75 -7.08 -25.38 -7.23
CA ASP A 75 -8.10 -25.28 -8.28
C ASP A 75 -8.29 -23.84 -8.81
N ALA A 76 -7.38 -22.93 -8.44
CA ALA A 76 -7.39 -21.54 -8.90
C ALA A 76 -5.96 -20.96 -8.93
N THR A 77 -5.70 -20.11 -9.92
CA THR A 77 -4.52 -19.24 -9.92
C THR A 77 -4.83 -17.96 -9.15
N VAL A 78 -4.07 -17.69 -8.08
CA VAL A 78 -4.19 -16.43 -7.33
C VAL A 78 -3.17 -15.42 -7.87
N VAL A 79 -3.67 -14.29 -8.34
CA VAL A 79 -2.84 -13.17 -8.80
C VAL A 79 -2.85 -12.03 -7.79
N ALA A 80 -1.69 -11.41 -7.56
CA ALA A 80 -1.58 -10.28 -6.65
C ALA A 80 -0.44 -9.34 -7.06
N PHE A 81 -0.52 -8.07 -6.64
CA PHE A 81 0.61 -7.17 -6.76
C PHE A 81 1.78 -7.63 -5.88
N GLY A 82 3.01 -7.30 -6.30
CA GLY A 82 4.23 -7.82 -5.66
C GLY A 82 4.41 -7.40 -4.20
N ASP A 83 3.87 -6.25 -3.80
CA ASP A 83 3.85 -5.79 -2.41
C ASP A 83 2.91 -6.63 -1.52
N MET A 84 1.79 -7.11 -2.09
CA MET A 84 0.83 -7.97 -1.39
C MET A 84 1.39 -9.37 -1.09
N LEU A 85 2.36 -9.87 -1.86
CA LEU A 85 2.87 -11.25 -1.71
C LEU A 85 3.45 -11.58 -0.34
N ARG A 86 3.93 -10.56 0.38
CA ARG A 86 4.63 -10.70 1.67
C ARG A 86 3.80 -10.24 2.86
N VAL A 87 2.54 -9.83 2.65
CA VAL A 87 1.68 -9.41 3.75
C VAL A 87 1.29 -10.65 4.56
N PRO A 88 1.53 -10.66 5.88
CA PRO A 88 1.24 -11.81 6.71
C PRO A 88 -0.23 -11.86 7.15
N ALA A 89 -0.78 -13.06 7.19
CA ALA A 89 -1.95 -13.42 7.96
C ALA A 89 -1.53 -14.24 9.19
N ASN A 90 -2.28 -14.14 10.28
CA ASN A 90 -2.12 -14.91 11.49
C ASN A 90 -2.74 -16.30 11.29
N VAL A 91 -1.88 -17.31 11.34
CA VAL A 91 -2.24 -18.71 11.09
C VAL A 91 -1.56 -19.61 12.12
N PRO A 92 -2.07 -20.83 12.36
CA PRO A 92 -1.37 -21.82 13.16
C PRO A 92 0.06 -22.07 12.67
N LYS A 93 0.96 -22.37 13.61
CA LYS A 93 2.37 -22.63 13.30
C LYS A 93 2.50 -23.77 12.29
N GLY A 94 3.30 -23.54 11.25
CA GLY A 94 3.55 -24.53 10.19
C GLY A 94 2.65 -24.37 8.96
N GLN A 95 1.66 -23.46 8.99
CA GLN A 95 0.88 -23.10 7.81
C GLN A 95 1.52 -21.91 7.07
N PRO A 96 1.36 -21.84 5.73
CA PRO A 96 1.73 -20.64 4.97
C PRO A 96 0.99 -19.41 5.49
N ARG A 97 1.76 -18.37 5.81
CA ARG A 97 1.25 -17.11 6.38
C ARG A 97 1.22 -15.97 5.39
N THR A 98 1.82 -16.16 4.20
CA THR A 98 1.84 -15.17 3.11
C THR A 98 1.54 -15.89 1.80
N LEU A 99 1.14 -15.14 0.77
CA LEU A 99 1.01 -15.66 -0.60
C LEU A 99 2.34 -16.19 -1.16
N GLU A 100 3.46 -15.57 -0.80
CA GLU A 100 4.81 -16.07 -1.15
C GLU A 100 5.10 -17.45 -0.53
N GLN A 101 4.70 -17.67 0.73
CA GLN A 101 4.82 -18.98 1.36
C GLN A 101 3.85 -20.01 0.77
N ALA A 102 2.64 -19.59 0.40
CA ALA A 102 1.68 -20.45 -0.27
C ALA A 102 2.23 -20.95 -1.61
N ARG A 103 2.86 -20.06 -2.38
CA ARG A 103 3.59 -20.39 -3.60
C ARG A 103 4.70 -21.42 -3.35
N ALA A 104 5.51 -21.21 -2.31
CA ALA A 104 6.58 -22.13 -1.94
C ALA A 104 6.06 -23.51 -1.48
N ALA A 105 4.83 -23.57 -0.96
CA ALA A 105 4.14 -24.80 -0.57
C ALA A 105 3.42 -25.50 -1.74
N GLY A 106 3.56 -24.99 -2.98
CA GLY A 106 2.99 -25.60 -4.18
C GLY A 106 1.70 -24.97 -4.70
N GLY A 107 1.21 -23.90 -4.08
CA GLY A 107 0.06 -23.15 -4.60
C GLY A 107 0.40 -22.32 -5.84
N ASP A 108 -0.57 -22.14 -6.75
CA ASP A 108 -0.38 -21.28 -7.93
C ASP A 108 -0.64 -19.81 -7.57
N VAL A 109 0.45 -19.09 -7.28
CA VAL A 109 0.44 -17.65 -7.01
C VAL A 109 1.34 -16.94 -8.01
N ARG A 110 0.80 -15.94 -8.72
CA ARG A 110 1.54 -15.19 -9.75
C ARG A 110 1.54 -13.69 -9.45
N PRO A 111 2.71 -13.04 -9.35
CA PRO A 111 2.77 -11.58 -9.27
C PRO A 111 2.29 -10.95 -10.56
N VAL A 112 1.54 -9.86 -10.47
CA VAL A 112 1.13 -9.02 -11.60
C VAL A 112 1.55 -7.57 -11.38
N ALA A 113 1.86 -6.86 -12.47
CA ALA A 113 2.13 -5.42 -12.43
C ALA A 113 0.89 -4.59 -12.76
N SER A 114 -0.18 -5.22 -13.27
CA SER A 114 -1.42 -4.56 -13.63
C SER A 114 -2.63 -5.51 -13.59
N PRO A 115 -3.87 -5.01 -13.37
CA PRO A 115 -5.07 -5.85 -13.43
C PRO A 115 -5.29 -6.51 -14.80
N GLN A 116 -4.79 -5.92 -15.88
CA GLN A 116 -4.89 -6.46 -17.24
C GLN A 116 -4.13 -7.80 -17.39
N GLU A 117 -3.06 -8.00 -16.62
CA GLU A 117 -2.35 -9.28 -16.63
C GLU A 117 -3.19 -10.41 -16.05
N ALA A 118 -4.10 -10.14 -15.10
CA ALA A 118 -5.02 -11.14 -14.59
C ALA A 118 -5.93 -11.68 -15.71
N TRP A 119 -6.47 -10.79 -16.54
CA TRP A 119 -7.29 -11.17 -17.70
C TRP A 119 -6.50 -11.99 -18.72
N ARG A 120 -5.26 -11.58 -19.00
CA ARG A 120 -4.37 -12.32 -19.92
C ARG A 120 -4.09 -13.73 -19.39
N ILE A 121 -3.71 -13.85 -18.12
CA ILE A 121 -3.44 -15.16 -17.47
C ILE A 121 -4.67 -16.07 -17.58
N ALA A 122 -5.86 -15.56 -17.27
CA ALA A 122 -7.10 -16.34 -17.35
C ALA A 122 -7.46 -16.75 -18.79
N THR A 123 -7.07 -15.95 -19.80
CA THR A 123 -7.31 -16.29 -21.22
C THR A 123 -6.30 -17.32 -21.74
N GLU A 124 -5.06 -17.27 -21.25
CA GLU A 124 -3.97 -18.21 -21.59
C GLU A 124 -4.13 -19.57 -20.87
N HIS A 125 -4.87 -19.60 -19.76
CA HIS A 125 -5.17 -20.78 -18.92
C HIS A 125 -6.68 -20.89 -18.65
N PRO A 126 -7.48 -21.35 -19.64
CA PRO A 126 -8.94 -21.39 -19.54
C PRO A 126 -9.51 -22.56 -18.71
N GLU A 127 -8.68 -23.54 -18.34
CA GLU A 127 -9.02 -24.67 -17.46
C GLU A 127 -9.35 -24.26 -16.01
#